data_AF-A0A9D5MUQ4-F1
#
_entry.id   AF-A0A9D5MUQ4-F1
#
_cell.length_a   1.000
_cell.length_b   1.000
_cell.length_c   1.000
_cell.angle_alpha   90.00
_cell.angle_beta   90.00
_cell.angle_gamma   90.00
#
_symmetry.space_group_name_H-M   'P 1'
#
loop_
_entity.id
_entity.type
_entity.pdbx_description
1 polymer ?
#
loop_
_entity_poly.entity_id
_entity_poly.type
_entity_poly.pdbx_seq_one_letter_code
_entity_poly.pdbx_strand_id
1 'polypeptide(L)'
;MKKNFFAERYTMGRKEDRAAKALEKNPIKACNMVQRRFCPDLFNRFGQTVDPRHQGYITYTNRIMLGQLYYKGIAGITSMKDKDMTDKFNNQQIIDNIAAFMGVDLDEYLPHHVTENEYLERLNPDELQKVIQDMVYQLIRRKSFDDVKFMKKWLIIIDGTQLYSGNRRINEKCLECHHNKGKSRKR
;
A
#
# COMPACT_ATOMS: atom_id res chain seq x y z
N MET A 1 44.31 4.95 -14.26
CA MET A 1 44.11 4.93 -12.79
C MET A 1 42.61 4.80 -12.53
N LYS A 2 42.11 3.58 -12.26
CA LYS A 2 40.67 3.33 -12.00
C LYS A 2 40.39 3.71 -10.55
N LYS A 3 39.66 4.81 -10.30
CA LYS A 3 39.10 5.06 -8.97
C LYS A 3 37.97 4.06 -8.76
N ASN A 4 38.19 3.12 -7.85
CA ASN A 4 37.16 2.24 -7.36
C ASN A 4 36.10 3.09 -6.64
N PHE A 5 34.92 3.23 -7.26
CA PHE A 5 33.68 3.64 -6.60
C PHE A 5 33.18 2.46 -5.74
N PHE A 6 33.90 2.13 -4.66
CA PHE A 6 33.34 1.23 -3.66
C PHE A 6 32.37 2.02 -2.80
N ALA A 7 31.16 1.46 -2.65
CA ALA A 7 30.09 1.96 -1.81
C ALA A 7 30.59 2.37 -0.43
N GLU A 8 30.55 3.67 -0.14
CA GLU A 8 30.50 4.12 1.25
C GLU A 8 29.23 3.53 1.86
N ARG A 9 29.39 2.53 2.72
CA ARG A 9 28.33 2.12 3.63
C ARG A 9 28.00 3.33 4.48
N TYR A 10 26.83 3.92 4.25
CA TYR A 10 26.29 4.98 5.08
C TYR A 10 26.18 4.46 6.52
N THR A 11 27.10 4.87 7.38
CA THR A 11 27.10 4.53 8.80
C THR A 11 26.18 5.50 9.51
N MET A 12 24.94 5.07 9.75
CA MET A 12 23.93 5.83 10.51
C MET A 12 24.52 6.31 11.83
N GLY A 13 24.31 7.58 12.16
CA GLY A 13 24.76 8.16 13.43
C GLY A 13 24.07 7.50 14.63
N ARG A 14 24.67 7.56 15.83
CA ARG A 14 24.12 6.95 17.06
C ARG A 14 22.67 7.35 17.39
N LYS A 15 22.20 8.51 16.92
CA LYS A 15 20.81 8.97 17.08
C LYS A 15 19.89 8.25 16.11
N GLU A 16 20.32 8.10 14.86
CA GLU A 16 19.60 7.41 13.80
C GLU A 16 19.55 5.91 14.05
N ASP A 17 20.64 5.30 14.52
CA ASP A 17 20.69 3.88 14.91
C ASP A 17 19.73 3.57 16.07
N ARG A 18 19.63 4.47 17.06
CA ARG A 18 18.63 4.36 18.13
C ARG A 18 17.21 4.53 17.60
N ALA A 19 16.99 5.47 16.66
CA ALA A 19 15.69 5.67 16.04
C ALA A 19 15.26 4.45 15.22
N ALA A 20 16.18 3.85 14.44
CA ALA A 20 15.96 2.62 13.68
C ALA A 20 15.64 1.43 14.59
N LYS A 21 16.42 1.21 15.66
CA LYS A 21 16.16 0.16 16.67
C LYS A 21 14.85 0.38 17.43
N ALA A 22 14.47 1.63 17.69
CA ALA A 22 13.16 1.94 18.28
C ALA A 22 12.01 1.68 17.29
N LEU A 23 12.23 1.93 15.99
CA LEU A 23 11.31 1.60 14.91
C LEU A 23 11.10 0.08 14.79
N GLU A 24 12.17 -0.70 14.88
CA GLU A 24 12.13 -2.17 14.85
C GLU A 24 11.32 -2.78 16.00
N LYS A 25 11.29 -2.15 17.17
CA LYS A 25 10.54 -2.67 18.33
C LYS A 25 9.02 -2.70 18.10
N ASN A 26 8.47 -1.78 17.31
CA ASN A 26 7.07 -1.83 16.90
C ASN A 26 6.89 -1.16 15.53
N PRO A 27 7.10 -1.92 14.44
CA PRO A 27 7.08 -1.38 13.09
C PRO A 27 5.70 -0.84 12.71
N ILE A 28 4.61 -1.45 13.17
CA ILE A 28 3.24 -0.99 12.89
C ILE A 28 2.98 0.36 13.54
N LYS A 29 3.38 0.55 14.80
CA LYS A 29 3.26 1.85 15.48
C LYS A 29 4.05 2.93 14.75
N ALA A 30 5.24 2.60 14.26
CA ALA A 30 6.04 3.52 13.46
C ALA A 30 5.35 3.89 12.13
N CYS A 31 4.82 2.91 11.39
CA CYS A 31 4.06 3.15 10.17
C CYS A 31 2.86 4.07 10.44
N ASN A 32 2.11 3.83 11.53
CA ASN A 32 0.98 4.67 11.91
C ASN A 32 1.40 6.08 12.34
N MET A 33 2.56 6.26 12.99
CA MET A 33 3.09 7.59 13.29
C MET A 33 3.45 8.36 12.02
N VAL A 34 4.08 7.70 11.04
CA VAL A 34 4.39 8.28 9.73
C VAL A 34 3.10 8.64 9.00
N GLN A 35 2.13 7.73 8.94
CA GLN A 35 0.82 7.97 8.34
C GLN A 35 0.13 9.18 8.98
N ARG A 36 0.05 9.26 10.31
CA ARG A 36 -0.55 10.43 11.01
C ARG A 36 0.19 11.72 10.74
N ARG A 37 1.53 11.67 10.61
CA ARG A 37 2.35 12.86 10.33
C ARG A 37 2.12 13.39 8.92
N PHE A 38 2.12 12.52 7.91
CA PHE A 38 2.15 12.91 6.51
C PHE A 38 0.78 12.86 5.81
N CYS A 39 -0.10 11.95 6.22
CA CYS A 39 -1.44 11.80 5.69
C CYS A 39 -2.48 11.57 6.82
N PRO A 40 -2.70 12.54 7.72
CA PRO A 40 -3.58 12.38 8.88
C PRO A 40 -5.02 11.96 8.50
N ASP A 41 -5.52 12.45 7.35
CA ASP A 41 -6.89 12.22 6.90
C ASP A 41 -7.06 10.98 6.01
N LEU A 42 -6.08 10.08 5.95
CA LEU A 42 -6.11 8.92 5.04
C LEU A 42 -7.41 8.11 5.15
N PHE A 43 -7.78 7.69 6.36
CA PHE A 43 -8.98 6.88 6.58
C PHE A 43 -10.28 7.67 6.38
N ASN A 44 -10.27 8.99 6.57
CA ASN A 44 -11.40 9.85 6.22
C ASN A 44 -11.61 9.85 4.70
N ARG A 45 -10.52 9.95 3.94
CA ARG A 45 -10.54 9.94 2.48
C ARG A 45 -10.99 8.61 1.92
N PHE A 46 -10.56 7.49 2.52
CA PHE A 46 -11.11 6.18 2.20
C PHE A 46 -12.62 6.11 2.42
N GLY A 47 -13.13 6.68 3.51
CA GLY A 47 -14.58 6.73 3.75
C GLY A 47 -15.36 7.61 2.77
N GLN A 48 -14.69 8.55 2.09
CA GLN A 48 -15.29 9.48 1.13
C GLN A 48 -15.29 8.98 -0.31
N THR A 49 -14.63 7.83 -0.60
CA THR A 49 -14.69 7.25 -1.94
C THR A 49 -16.11 6.79 -2.25
N VAL A 50 -16.48 6.79 -3.53
CA VAL A 50 -17.78 6.26 -3.95
C VAL A 50 -17.79 4.73 -3.80
N ASP A 51 -18.75 4.21 -3.02
CA ASP A 51 -18.95 2.76 -2.86
C ASP A 51 -19.60 2.19 -4.13
N PRO A 52 -18.98 1.22 -4.81
CA PRO A 52 -19.55 0.60 -6.01
C PRO A 52 -20.63 -0.44 -5.69
N ARG A 53 -20.84 -0.79 -4.41
CA ARG A 53 -21.83 -1.78 -3.98
C ARG A 53 -23.20 -1.12 -3.81
N HIS A 54 -24.24 -1.93 -3.94
CA HIS A 54 -25.59 -1.47 -3.70
C HIS A 54 -25.81 -1.22 -2.20
N GLN A 55 -26.46 -0.10 -1.84
CA GLN A 55 -26.56 0.40 -0.47
C GLN A 55 -27.15 -0.63 0.53
N GLY A 56 -28.11 -1.45 0.07
CA GLY A 56 -28.73 -2.49 0.89
C GLY A 56 -27.83 -3.68 1.26
N TYR A 57 -26.60 -3.76 0.72
CA TYR A 57 -25.64 -4.83 1.00
C TYR A 57 -24.34 -4.32 1.67
N ILE A 58 -24.35 -3.08 2.17
CA ILE A 58 -23.16 -2.50 2.81
C ILE A 58 -23.13 -2.91 4.29
N THR A 59 -22.35 -3.95 4.60
CA THR A 59 -21.99 -4.31 5.98
C THR A 59 -20.77 -3.52 6.46
N TYR A 60 -19.80 -3.28 5.56
CA TYR A 60 -18.53 -2.62 5.88
C TYR A 60 -18.38 -1.35 5.06
N THR A 61 -18.04 -0.23 5.71
CA THR A 61 -17.81 1.05 5.03
C THR A 61 -16.56 1.00 4.13
N ASN A 62 -16.47 1.89 3.14
CA ASN A 62 -15.26 2.03 2.32
C ASN A 62 -13.99 2.30 3.14
N ARG A 63 -14.13 2.99 4.28
CA ARG A 63 -13.02 3.17 5.23
C ARG A 63 -12.46 1.84 5.71
N ILE A 64 -13.32 0.88 6.07
CA ILE A 64 -12.91 -0.45 6.52
C ILE A 64 -12.33 -1.24 5.35
N MET A 65 -13.01 -1.27 4.21
CA MET A 65 -12.57 -2.03 3.02
C MET A 65 -11.18 -1.60 2.56
N LEU A 66 -10.96 -0.29 2.37
CA LEU A 66 -9.67 0.24 1.92
C LEU A 66 -8.62 0.26 3.04
N GLY A 67 -9.06 0.44 4.29
CA GLY A 67 -8.17 0.41 5.45
C GLY A 67 -7.56 -0.97 5.70
N GLN A 68 -8.33 -2.04 5.53
CA GLN A 68 -7.84 -3.41 5.60
C GLN A 68 -6.81 -3.69 4.51
N LEU A 69 -7.05 -3.26 3.26
CA LEU A 69 -6.07 -3.35 2.16
C LEU A 69 -4.80 -2.54 2.42
N TYR A 70 -4.92 -1.37 3.05
CA TYR A 70 -3.77 -0.58 3.48
C TYR A 70 -2.90 -1.35 4.49
N TYR A 71 -3.53 -1.96 5.51
CA TYR A 71 -2.81 -2.77 6.50
C TYR A 71 -2.27 -4.09 5.93
N LYS A 72 -2.96 -4.71 4.96
CA LYS A 72 -2.43 -5.82 4.16
C LYS A 72 -1.10 -5.44 3.51
N GLY A 73 -1.03 -4.25 2.91
CA GLY A 73 0.18 -3.70 2.30
C GLY A 73 1.31 -3.52 3.32
N ILE A 74 1.01 -2.90 4.47
CA ILE A 74 2.00 -2.72 5.57
C ILE A 74 2.51 -4.06 6.09
N ALA A 75 1.63 -5.05 6.24
CA ALA A 75 1.97 -6.38 6.74
C ALA A 75 2.74 -7.23 5.71
N GLY A 76 2.96 -6.73 4.49
CA GLY A 76 3.65 -7.47 3.42
C GLY A 76 2.85 -8.68 2.92
N ILE A 77 1.54 -8.69 3.13
CA ILE A 77 0.67 -9.79 2.69
C ILE A 77 0.37 -9.56 1.20
N THR A 78 0.98 -10.40 0.35
CA THR A 78 0.89 -10.24 -1.11
C THR A 78 -0.35 -10.90 -1.70
N SER A 79 -0.87 -11.93 -1.05
CA SER A 79 -1.99 -12.76 -1.51
C SER A 79 -3.31 -12.32 -0.89
N MET A 80 -4.38 -12.31 -1.69
CA MET A 80 -5.77 -12.07 -1.27
C MET A 80 -6.48 -13.38 -0.89
N LYS A 81 -5.80 -14.52 -0.80
CA LYS A 81 -6.44 -15.81 -0.51
C LYS A 81 -6.74 -15.96 0.97
N ASP A 82 -7.64 -16.87 1.28
CA ASP A 82 -8.10 -17.22 2.63
C ASP A 82 -6.96 -17.33 3.66
N LYS A 83 -5.96 -18.18 3.39
CA LYS A 83 -4.79 -18.40 4.26
C LYS A 83 -3.94 -17.17 4.56
N ASP A 84 -4.00 -16.16 3.69
CA ASP A 84 -3.16 -14.98 3.79
C ASP A 84 -3.93 -13.78 4.30
N MET A 85 -5.13 -13.55 3.77
CA MET A 85 -5.89 -12.35 4.09
C MET A 85 -6.89 -12.59 5.21
N THR A 86 -7.60 -13.71 5.18
CA THR A 86 -8.61 -14.00 6.20
C THR A 86 -7.95 -14.58 7.45
N ASP A 87 -7.20 -15.68 7.33
CA ASP A 87 -6.60 -16.35 8.49
C ASP A 87 -5.62 -15.47 9.27
N LYS A 88 -4.76 -14.70 8.58
CA LYS A 88 -3.76 -13.86 9.26
C LYS A 88 -4.39 -12.66 9.98
N PHE A 89 -5.55 -12.19 9.51
CA PHE A 89 -6.29 -11.10 10.15
C PHE A 89 -7.36 -11.61 11.12
N ASN A 90 -7.67 -12.91 11.10
CA ASN A 90 -8.62 -13.57 12.00
C ASN A 90 -8.01 -13.81 13.40
N ASN A 91 -7.61 -12.71 14.03
CA ASN A 91 -7.13 -12.66 15.41
C ASN A 91 -7.73 -11.42 16.06
N GLN A 92 -8.39 -11.59 17.20
CA GLN A 92 -9.09 -10.49 17.87
C GLN A 92 -8.18 -9.29 18.16
N GLN A 93 -6.95 -9.52 18.62
CA GLN A 93 -5.99 -8.46 18.88
C GLN A 93 -5.63 -7.69 17.60
N ILE A 94 -5.57 -8.36 16.44
CA ILE A 94 -5.31 -7.70 15.15
C ILE A 94 -6.51 -6.84 14.75
N ILE A 95 -7.72 -7.40 14.87
CA ILE A 95 -8.98 -6.71 14.57
C ILE A 95 -9.12 -5.45 15.42
N ASP A 96 -8.94 -5.57 16.74
CA ASP A 96 -9.04 -4.46 17.69
C ASP A 96 -8.01 -3.35 17.39
N ASN A 97 -6.77 -3.74 17.08
CA ASN A 97 -5.72 -2.79 16.72
C ASN A 97 -6.06 -2.04 15.42
N ILE A 98 -6.51 -2.75 14.38
CA ILE A 98 -6.88 -2.16 13.09
C ILE A 98 -8.08 -1.23 13.25
N ALA A 99 -9.09 -1.64 14.01
CA ALA A 99 -10.24 -0.83 14.36
C ALA A 99 -9.80 0.49 15.03
N ALA A 100 -8.95 0.38 16.07
CA ALA A 100 -8.42 1.53 16.80
C ALA A 100 -7.55 2.44 15.93
N PHE A 101 -6.77 1.89 14.99
CA PHE A 101 -5.95 2.71 14.10
C PHE A 101 -6.76 3.44 13.04
N MET A 102 -7.83 2.82 12.53
CA MET A 102 -8.75 3.43 11.57
C MET A 102 -9.75 4.39 12.22
N GLY A 103 -9.95 4.30 13.55
CA GLY A 103 -10.95 5.07 14.28
C GLY A 103 -12.37 4.66 13.88
N VAL A 104 -12.63 3.35 13.86
CA VAL A 104 -13.94 2.77 13.58
C VAL A 104 -14.33 1.79 14.67
N ASP A 105 -15.63 1.66 14.88
CA ASP A 105 -16.20 0.55 15.64
C ASP A 105 -16.46 -0.60 14.67
N LEU A 106 -15.97 -1.80 15.01
CA LEU A 106 -16.07 -3.00 14.19
C LEU A 106 -16.78 -4.10 14.98
N ASP A 107 -17.76 -4.74 14.34
CA ASP A 107 -18.51 -5.87 14.89
C ASP A 107 -17.69 -7.15 14.75
N GLU A 108 -16.68 -7.29 15.62
CA GLU A 108 -15.85 -8.48 15.90
C GLU A 108 -15.00 -9.04 14.74
N TYR A 109 -15.37 -8.80 13.48
CA TYR A 109 -14.72 -9.35 12.29
C TYR A 109 -14.36 -8.29 11.26
N LEU A 110 -13.27 -8.56 10.54
CA LEU A 110 -12.89 -7.81 9.35
C LEU A 110 -13.55 -8.41 8.09
N PRO A 111 -13.77 -7.61 7.02
CA PRO A 111 -14.20 -8.11 5.73
C PRO A 111 -13.47 -9.37 5.28
N HIS A 112 -14.22 -10.39 4.87
CA HIS A 112 -13.64 -11.58 4.28
C HIS A 112 -13.00 -11.25 2.93
N HIS A 113 -11.94 -11.98 2.57
CA HIS A 113 -11.16 -11.68 1.36
C HIS A 113 -11.98 -11.73 0.06
N VAL A 114 -13.02 -12.58 0.02
CA VAL A 114 -13.97 -12.63 -1.11
C VAL A 114 -14.73 -11.32 -1.25
N THR A 115 -15.24 -10.78 -0.13
CA THR A 115 -15.95 -9.50 -0.09
C THR A 115 -15.03 -8.34 -0.51
N GLU A 116 -13.76 -8.35 -0.11
CA GLU A 116 -12.78 -7.37 -0.55
C GLU A 116 -12.49 -7.46 -2.05
N ASN A 117 -12.34 -8.66 -2.60
CA ASN A 117 -12.09 -8.85 -4.03
C ASN A 117 -13.28 -8.36 -4.86
N GLU A 118 -14.51 -8.75 -4.51
CA GLU A 118 -15.71 -8.29 -5.22
C GLU A 118 -15.86 -6.76 -5.18
N TYR A 119 -15.53 -6.13 -4.05
CA TYR A 119 -15.48 -4.69 -3.92
C TYR A 119 -14.43 -4.06 -4.84
N LEU A 120 -13.21 -4.60 -4.84
CA LEU A 120 -12.09 -4.09 -5.66
C LEU A 120 -12.33 -4.25 -7.16
N GLU A 121 -12.98 -5.33 -7.59
CA GLU A 121 -13.33 -5.54 -9.00
C GLU A 121 -14.28 -4.47 -9.55
N ARG A 122 -15.08 -3.84 -8.67
CA ARG A 122 -16.07 -2.83 -9.04
C ARG A 122 -15.64 -1.40 -8.70
N LEU A 123 -14.64 -1.23 -7.83
CA LEU A 123 -14.16 0.08 -7.41
C LEU A 123 -13.57 0.83 -8.60
N ASN A 124 -14.05 2.05 -8.84
CA ASN A 124 -13.47 2.91 -9.87
C ASN A 124 -12.01 3.26 -9.50
N PRO A 125 -11.02 2.92 -10.35
CA PRO A 125 -9.61 3.24 -10.09
C PRO A 125 -9.34 4.72 -9.81
N ASP A 126 -10.13 5.63 -10.38
CA ASP A 126 -10.00 7.07 -10.17
C ASP A 126 -10.17 7.46 -8.69
N GLU A 127 -10.94 6.71 -7.91
CA GLU A 127 -11.14 6.98 -6.49
C GLU A 127 -9.84 6.82 -5.70
N LEU A 128 -9.09 5.75 -5.95
CA LEU A 128 -7.76 5.55 -5.35
C LEU A 128 -6.74 6.54 -5.91
N GLN A 129 -6.82 6.85 -7.20
CA GLN A 129 -5.93 7.82 -7.81
C GLN A 129 -6.08 9.21 -7.20
N LYS A 130 -7.31 9.66 -6.90
CA LYS A 130 -7.57 10.92 -6.19
C LYS A 130 -6.93 10.92 -4.80
N VAL A 131 -7.05 9.82 -4.04
CA VAL A 131 -6.42 9.69 -2.72
C VAL A 131 -4.89 9.81 -2.83
N ILE A 132 -4.27 9.17 -3.82
CA ILE A 132 -2.82 9.25 -4.07
C ILE A 132 -2.40 10.67 -4.48
N GLN A 133 -3.13 11.29 -5.41
CA GLN A 133 -2.86 12.67 -5.86
C GLN A 133 -2.89 13.63 -4.68
N ASP A 134 -3.88 13.50 -3.79
CA ASP A 134 -3.98 14.35 -2.61
C ASP A 134 -2.85 14.12 -1.62
N MET A 135 -2.43 12.86 -1.40
CA MET A 135 -1.24 12.56 -0.58
C MET A 135 0.01 13.26 -1.13
N VAL A 136 0.26 13.12 -2.44
CA VAL A 136 1.41 13.75 -3.12
C VAL A 136 1.32 15.27 -3.03
N TYR A 137 0.14 15.84 -3.29
CA TYR A 137 -0.09 17.28 -3.21
C TYR A 137 0.20 17.84 -1.80
N GLN A 138 -0.24 17.14 -0.75
CA GLN A 138 0.03 17.53 0.63
C GLN A 138 1.53 17.48 0.97
N LEU A 139 2.26 16.46 0.51
CA LEU A 139 3.70 16.34 0.69
C LEU A 139 4.47 17.50 0.04
N ILE A 140 4.08 17.88 -1.18
CA ILE A 140 4.64 19.02 -1.90
C ILE A 140 4.35 20.33 -1.16
N ARG A 141 3.08 20.55 -0.78
CA ARG A 141 2.66 21.79 -0.09
C ARG A 141 3.39 21.98 1.24
N ARG A 142 3.65 20.89 1.97
CA ARG A 142 4.39 20.90 3.23
C ARG A 142 5.90 21.00 3.06
N LYS A 143 6.41 21.00 1.82
CA LYS A 143 7.85 21.01 1.53
C LYS A 143 8.59 19.83 2.19
N SER A 144 7.91 18.68 2.35
CA SER A 144 8.44 17.53 3.08
C SER A 144 9.73 16.95 2.48
N PHE A 145 9.96 17.21 1.21
CA PHE A 145 11.12 16.74 0.45
C PHE A 145 11.85 17.91 -0.24
N ASP A 146 11.67 19.16 0.20
CA ASP A 146 12.23 20.31 -0.50
C ASP A 146 13.77 20.26 -0.60
N ASP A 147 14.40 19.73 0.45
CA ASP A 147 15.85 19.59 0.57
C ASP A 147 16.45 18.54 -0.37
N VAL A 148 15.64 17.64 -0.93
CA VAL A 148 16.12 16.61 -1.88
C VAL A 148 16.02 17.04 -3.34
N LYS A 149 15.56 18.27 -3.63
CA LYS A 149 15.54 18.81 -5.00
C LYS A 149 16.95 19.03 -5.53
N PHE A 150 17.23 18.53 -6.72
CA PHE A 150 18.48 18.81 -7.43
C PHE A 150 18.30 19.99 -8.37
N MET A 151 19.15 21.02 -8.27
CA MET A 151 19.04 22.25 -9.07
C MET A 151 17.64 22.87 -9.05
N LYS A 152 16.99 22.89 -7.87
CA LYS A 152 15.60 23.36 -7.67
C LYS A 152 14.53 22.55 -8.43
N LYS A 153 14.86 21.37 -8.95
CA LYS A 153 13.95 20.47 -9.66
C LYS A 153 13.75 19.17 -8.89
N TRP A 154 12.56 18.59 -9.02
CA TRP A 154 12.27 17.26 -8.50
C TRP A 154 12.87 16.20 -9.42
N LEU A 155 13.57 15.24 -8.83
CA LEU A 155 14.02 14.04 -9.54
C LEU A 155 12.88 13.03 -9.52
N ILE A 156 12.37 12.67 -10.69
CA ILE A 156 11.31 11.67 -10.85
C ILE A 156 11.95 10.42 -11.45
N ILE A 157 11.87 9.31 -10.72
CA ILE A 157 12.29 7.99 -11.20
C ILE A 157 11.01 7.27 -11.63
N ILE A 158 10.92 6.96 -12.93
CA ILE A 158 9.85 6.13 -13.47
C ILE A 158 10.42 4.72 -13.57
N ASP A 159 10.10 3.89 -12.58
CA ASP A 159 10.44 2.48 -12.63
C ASP A 159 9.34 1.71 -13.37
N GLY A 160 9.71 1.03 -14.45
CA GLY A 160 8.81 0.23 -15.29
C GLY A 160 8.67 -1.21 -14.84
N THR A 161 9.05 -1.54 -13.60
CA THR A 161 9.11 -2.91 -13.07
C THR A 161 7.75 -3.43 -12.61
N GLN A 162 6.80 -3.52 -13.52
CA GLN A 162 5.68 -4.47 -13.40
C GLN A 162 5.11 -4.72 -14.80
N LEU A 163 5.71 -5.66 -15.52
CA LEU A 163 5.07 -6.24 -16.70
C LEU A 163 3.86 -7.04 -16.20
N TYR A 164 2.67 -6.51 -16.43
CA TYR A 164 1.43 -7.28 -16.28
C TYR A 164 1.54 -8.52 -17.19
N SER A 165 1.46 -9.71 -16.60
CA SER A 165 1.40 -10.97 -17.34
C SER A 165 0.09 -11.66 -17.02
N GLY A 166 -0.67 -11.97 -18.06
CA GLY A 166 -2.00 -12.54 -17.95
C GLY A 166 -2.42 -13.18 -19.26
N ASN A 167 -3.47 -13.97 -19.18
CA ASN A 167 -4.14 -14.57 -20.34
C ASN A 167 -5.09 -13.59 -21.05
N ARG A 168 -5.39 -12.45 -20.43
CA ARG A 168 -6.25 -11.39 -20.98
C ARG A 168 -5.41 -10.34 -21.70
N ARG A 169 -5.81 -10.00 -22.93
CA ARG A 169 -5.27 -8.84 -23.66
C ARG A 169 -5.87 -7.56 -23.11
N ILE A 170 -5.05 -6.69 -22.52
CA ILE A 170 -5.49 -5.40 -21.94
C ILE A 170 -5.67 -4.35 -23.04
N ASN A 171 -4.76 -4.30 -24.00
CA ASN A 171 -4.84 -3.37 -25.14
C ASN A 171 -4.12 -3.95 -26.37
N GLU A 172 -4.19 -3.23 -27.49
CA GLU A 172 -3.56 -3.65 -28.75
C GLU A 172 -2.04 -3.78 -28.65
N LYS A 173 -1.40 -3.02 -27.75
CA LYS A 173 0.05 -2.93 -27.56
C LYS A 173 0.60 -3.96 -26.56
N CYS A 174 -0.21 -4.88 -26.05
CA CYS A 174 0.25 -5.96 -25.19
C CYS A 174 1.24 -6.87 -25.93
N LEU A 175 2.36 -7.20 -25.27
CA LEU A 175 3.30 -8.20 -25.76
C LEU A 175 2.78 -9.59 -25.38
N GLU A 176 2.78 -10.52 -26.34
CA GLU A 176 2.36 -11.91 -26.14
C GLU A 176 3.58 -12.83 -26.07
N CYS A 177 3.60 -13.74 -25.09
CA CYS A 177 4.59 -14.81 -25.02
C CYS A 177 3.90 -16.16 -25.24
N HIS A 178 4.26 -16.84 -26.32
CA HIS A 178 3.77 -18.19 -26.64
C HIS A 178 4.79 -19.23 -26.14
N HIS A 179 4.37 -20.13 -25.26
CA HIS A 179 5.24 -21.20 -24.75
C HIS A 179 4.86 -22.55 -25.35
N ASN A 180 5.83 -23.20 -26.02
CA ASN A 180 5.68 -24.60 -26.44
C ASN A 180 5.78 -25.51 -25.21
N LYS A 181 4.89 -26.52 -25.11
CA LYS A 181 4.90 -27.52 -24.02
C LYS A 181 6.32 -28.10 -23.86
N GLY A 182 6.86 -28.02 -22.63
CA GLY A 182 8.13 -28.65 -22.26
C GLY A 182 9.31 -27.69 -21.97
N LYS A 183 9.17 -26.37 -22.14
CA LYS A 183 10.21 -25.41 -21.69
C LYS A 183 9.87 -24.83 -20.33
N SER A 184 10.72 -25.06 -19.33
CA SER A 184 10.61 -24.43 -18.01
C SER A 184 10.99 -22.96 -18.06
N ARG A 185 10.31 -22.15 -17.24
CA ARG A 185 10.53 -20.70 -17.09
C ARG A 185 11.90 -20.47 -16.47
N LYS A 186 12.88 -19.93 -17.24
CA LYS A 186 14.05 -19.30 -16.62
C LYS A 186 13.54 -18.05 -15.90
N ARG A 187 13.71 -18.04 -14.57
CA ARG A 187 13.43 -16.90 -13.70
C ARG A 187 14.49 -15.82 -13.90
#